data_AF-A0A2H9QNB6-F1
#
_entry.id   AF-A0A2H9QNB6-F1
#
_cell.length_a   1.000
_cell.length_b   1.000
_cell.length_c   1.000
_cell.angle_alpha   90.00
_cell.angle_beta   90.00
_cell.angle_gamma   90.00
#
_symmetry.space_group_name_H-M   'P 1'
#
loop_
_entity.id
_entity.type
_entity.pdbx_description
1 polymer ?
#
loop_
_entity_poly.entity_id
_entity_poly.type
_entity_poly.pdbx_seq_one_letter_code
_entity_poly.pdbx_strand_id
1 'polypeptide(L)' 'RGEPAEKHKATCSECGQECEVPFKPTPGKSVYCFECFKEKNPRPRPRRN' A
#
# COMPACT_ATOMS: atom_id res chain seq x y z
N ARG A 1 19.38 -11.71 9.22
CA ARG A 1 19.86 -10.53 8.45
C ARG A 1 18.68 -10.07 7.63
N GLY A 2 18.00 -8.99 8.04
CA GLY A 2 16.85 -8.48 7.30
C GLY A 2 17.33 -7.84 6.01
N GLU A 3 16.93 -8.38 4.87
CA GLU A 3 17.10 -7.73 3.58
C GLU A 3 16.28 -6.43 3.61
N PRO A 4 16.84 -5.27 3.24
CA PRO A 4 16.08 -4.03 3.21
C PRO A 4 14.96 -4.22 2.21
N ALA A 5 13.71 -4.14 2.67
CA ALA A 5 12.56 -4.24 1.78
C ALA A 5 12.73 -3.24 0.63
N GLU A 6 12.90 -3.76 -0.58
CA GLU A 6 13.07 -2.96 -1.78
C GLU A 6 11.78 -2.18 -2.01
N LYS A 7 11.81 -0.88 -1.72
CA LYS A 7 10.71 0.02 -2.02
C LYS A 7 10.69 0.25 -3.53
N HIS A 8 9.61 -0.17 -4.17
CA HIS A 8 9.39 0.10 -5.58
C HIS A 8 8.56 1.37 -5.74
N LYS A 9 9.00 2.27 -6.63
CA LYS A 9 8.20 3.42 -7.03
C LYS A 9 6.99 2.94 -7.83
N ALA A 10 5.81 3.40 -7.44
CA ALA A 10 4.57 3.07 -8.11
C ALA A 10 3.57 4.23 -8.03
N THR A 11 2.69 4.30 -9.03
CA THR A 11 1.64 5.33 -9.09
C THR A 11 0.36 4.79 -8.48
N CYS A 12 -0.20 5.51 -7.52
CA CYS A 12 -1.47 5.13 -6.90
C CYS A 12 -2.60 5.19 -7.95
N SER A 13 -3.34 4.10 -8.12
CA SER A 13 -4.48 4.03 -9.05
C SER A 13 -5.73 4.75 -8.55
N GLU A 14 -5.76 5.15 -7.27
CA GLU A 14 -6.90 5.87 -6.68
C GLU A 14 -6.67 7.40 -6.68
N CYS A 15 -5.52 7.86 -6.21
CA CYS A 15 -5.21 9.30 -6.14
C CYS A 15 -4.24 9.81 -7.22
N GLY A 16 -3.57 8.92 -7.97
CA GLY A 16 -2.63 9.30 -9.04
C GLY A 16 -1.25 9.75 -8.57
N GLN A 17 -0.95 9.71 -7.28
CA GLN A 17 0.35 10.17 -6.74
C GLN A 17 1.44 9.09 -6.82
N GLU A 18 2.69 9.53 -6.91
CA GLU A 18 3.87 8.66 -6.81
C GLU A 18 4.10 8.25 -5.36
N CYS A 19 4.23 6.95 -5.10
CA CYS A 19 4.47 6.41 -3.77
C CYS A 19 5.45 5.25 -3.79
N GLU A 20 6.06 4.99 -2.64
CA GLU A 20 7.01 3.91 -2.44
C GLU A 20 6.30 2.70 -1.80
N VAL A 21 6.18 1.61 -2.53
CA VAL A 21 5.49 0.40 -2.08
C VAL A 21 6.46 -0.76 -1.87
N PRO A 22 6.27 -1.61 -0.84
CA PRO A 22 7.14 -2.76 -0.57
C PRO A 22 6.88 -3.97 -1.49
N PHE A 23 6.11 -3.79 -2.56
CA PHE A 23 5.72 -4.84 -3.50
C PHE A 23 5.97 -4.39 -4.94
N LYS A 24 6.29 -5.32 -5.85
CA LYS A 24 6.47 -4.98 -7.27
C LYS A 24 5.13 -4.56 -7.89
N PRO A 25 5.01 -3.33 -8.45
CA PRO A 25 3.84 -2.95 -9.22
C PRO A 25 3.75 -3.84 -10.46
N THR A 26 2.65 -4.58 -10.59
CA THR A 26 2.43 -5.51 -11.71
C THR A 26 1.38 -4.91 -12.65
N PRO A 27 1.60 -4.93 -13.98
CA PRO A 27 0.60 -4.44 -14.93
C PRO A 27 -0.63 -5.34 -14.84
N GLY A 28 -1.75 -4.79 -14.35
CA GLY A 28 -3.00 -5.51 -14.08
C GLY A 28 -3.42 -5.57 -12.61
N LYS A 29 -2.56 -5.16 -11.66
CA LYS A 29 -2.91 -5.01 -10.24
C LYS A 29 -2.91 -3.53 -9.86
N SER A 30 -4.02 -3.08 -9.27
CA SER A 30 -4.18 -1.71 -8.77
C SER A 30 -3.22 -1.47 -7.60
N VAL A 31 -2.36 -0.46 -7.74
CA VAL A 31 -1.45 -0.03 -6.69
C VAL A 31 -2.16 1.04 -5.87
N TYR A 32 -2.07 0.92 -4.54
CA TYR A 32 -2.60 1.93 -3.63
C TYR A 32 -1.49 2.45 -2.73
N CYS A 33 -1.46 3.76 -2.51
CA CYS A 33 -0.58 4.36 -1.51
C CYS A 33 -1.02 3.95 -0.10
N PHE A 34 -0.14 4.17 0.88
CA PHE A 34 -0.40 3.81 2.27
C PHE A 34 -1.69 4.45 2.82
N GLU A 35 -2.00 5.68 2.39
CA GLU A 35 -3.20 6.42 2.80
C GLU A 35 -4.48 5.77 2.25
N CYS A 36 -4.56 5.56 0.93
CA CYS A 36 -5.67 4.88 0.27
C CYS A 36 -5.88 3.45 0.82
N PHE A 37 -4.79 2.72 1.05
CA PHE A 37 -4.87 1.36 1.62
C PHE A 37 -5.39 1.37 3.07
N LYS A 38 -4.97 2.35 3.88
CA LYS A 38 -5.43 2.52 5.26
C LYS A 38 -6.92 2.86 5.32
N GLU A 39 -7.40 3.72 4.42
CA GLU A 39 -8.82 4.09 4.31
C GLU A 39 -9.69 2.90 3.85
N LYS A 40 -9.20 2.10 2.89
CA LYS A 40 -9.86 0.87 2.42
C LYS A 40 -9.95 -0.23 3.48
N ASN A 41 -9.14 -0.19 4.52
CA ASN A 41 -9.17 -1.17 5.61
C ASN A 41 -9.69 -0.56 6.92
N PRO A 42 -10.98 -0.16 7.01
CA PRO A 42 -11.57 0.42 8.20
C PRO A 42 -11.93 -0.64 9.24
N ARG A 43 -11.15 -1.73 9.36
CA ARG A 43 -11.37 -2.72 10.41
C ARG A 43 -10.38 -2.49 11.55
N PRO A 44 -10.55 -1.48 12.42
CA PRO A 44 -10.08 -1.66 13.77
C PRO A 44 -10.88 -2.85 14.30
N ARG A 45 -10.20 -3.97 14.55
CA ARG A 45 -10.81 -5.03 15.35
C ARG A 45 -11.30 -4.32 16.61
N PRO A 46 -12.62 -4.26 16.88
CA PRO A 46 -13.07 -3.61 18.09
C PRO A 46 -12.37 -4.34 19.22
N ARG A 47 -11.57 -3.62 20.00
CA ARG A 47 -10.96 -4.16 21.21
C ARG A 47 -12.13 -4.56 22.10
N ARG A 48 -12.46 -5.84 22.07
CA ARG A 48 -13.47 -6.44 22.91
C ARG A 48 -12.93 -6.36 24.32
N ASN A 49 -13.56 -5.49 25.11
CA ASN A 49 -13.26 -5.28 26.53
C ASN A 49 -13.65 -6.52 27.33
#